data_AF-A0A401PSU4-F1
#
_entry.id   AF-A0A401PSU4-F1
#
_cell.length_a   1.000
_cell.length_b   1.000
_cell.length_c   1.000
_cell.angle_alpha   90.00
_cell.angle_beta   90.00
_cell.angle_gamma   90.00
#
_symmetry.space_group_name_H-M   'P 1'
#
loop_
_entity.id
_entity.type
_entity.pdbx_description
1 polymer ?
#
loop_
_entity_poly.entity_id
_entity_poly.type
_entity_poly.pdbx_seq_one_letter_code
_entity_poly.pdbx_strand_id
1 'polypeptide(L)' 'MYLELNKNPVDGFSAGLIDDNDLYRWEVLIIGPPDTLYEGGVFKAHLTFPKDYPLRPPKMKFITEIWHPNVAGKVA' A
#
# COMPACT_ATOMS: atom_id res chain seq x y z
N MET A 1 9.66 -12.41 3.89
CA MET A 1 8.69 -11.29 3.87
C MET A 1 8.11 -11.10 2.46
N TYR A 2 8.86 -10.59 1.48
CA TYR A 2 8.40 -10.46 0.08
C TYR A 2 7.92 -11.79 -0.53
N LEU A 3 8.75 -12.84 -0.43
CA LEU A 3 8.43 -14.16 -1.00
C LEU A 3 7.23 -14.86 -0.33
N GLU A 4 6.85 -14.48 0.88
CA GLU A 4 5.71 -15.10 1.59
C GLU A 4 4.38 -14.45 1.22
N LEU A 5 4.37 -13.15 0.90
CA LEU A 5 3.19 -12.46 0.40
C LEU A 5 2.81 -12.92 -1.02
N ASN A 6 3.78 -13.25 -1.86
CA ASN A 6 3.51 -13.83 -3.18
C ASN A 6 2.91 -15.24 -3.11
N LYS A 7 3.10 -15.97 -2.01
CA LYS A 7 2.57 -17.33 -1.84
C LYS A 7 1.15 -17.34 -1.29
N ASN A 8 0.76 -16.28 -0.58
CA ASN A 8 -0.55 -16.16 0.06
C ASN A 8 -1.14 -14.79 -0.28
N PRO A 9 -1.69 -14.61 -1.50
CA PRO A 9 -2.36 -13.37 -1.86
C PRO A 9 -3.51 -13.11 -0.89
N VAL A 10 -3.70 -11.85 -0.53
CA VAL A 10 -4.81 -11.45 0.34
C VAL A 10 -5.88 -10.83 -0.54
N ASP A 11 -7.13 -11.25 -0.35
CA ASP A 11 -8.24 -10.70 -1.11
C ASP A 11 -8.36 -9.20 -0.89
N GLY A 12 -8.52 -8.45 -1.99
CA GLY A 12 -8.69 -7.01 -1.96
C GLY A 12 -7.39 -6.20 -1.95
N PHE A 13 -6.20 -6.81 -1.90
CA PHE A 13 -4.96 -6.07 -2.20
C PHE A 13 -3.85 -6.92 -2.82
N SER A 14 -2.95 -6.27 -3.56
CA SER A 14 -1.70 -6.85 -4.03
C SER A 14 -0.52 -5.99 -3.60
N ALA A 15 0.65 -6.60 -3.42
CA ALA A 15 1.87 -5.89 -3.05
C ALA A 15 3.06 -6.42 -3.85
N GLY A 16 3.91 -5.51 -4.31
CA GLY A 16 5.09 -5.82 -5.11
C GLY A 16 6.22 -4.82 -4.87
N LEU A 17 7.42 -5.13 -5.36
CA LEU A 17 8.51 -4.15 -5.36
C LEU A 17 8.26 -3.10 -6.44
N ILE A 18 8.62 -1.84 -6.16
CA ILE A 18 8.61 -0.79 -7.19
C ILE A 18 9.80 -0.98 -8.14
N ASP A 19 10.93 -1.41 -7.59
CA ASP A 19 12.16 -1.74 -8.30
C ASP A 19 12.71 -3.03 -7.69
N ASP A 20 12.99 -4.04 -8.51
CA ASP A 20 13.52 -5.33 -8.05
C ASP A 20 14.87 -5.21 -7.34
N ASN A 21 15.59 -4.09 -7.54
CA ASN A 21 16.84 -3.78 -6.86
C ASN A 21 16.67 -3.08 -5.50
N ASP A 22 15.45 -2.63 -5.16
CA ASP A 22 15.16 -1.95 -3.89
C ASP A 22 14.07 -2.68 -3.09
N LEU A 23 14.51 -3.64 -2.28
CA LEU A 23 13.65 -4.41 -1.37
C LEU A 23 12.95 -3.58 -0.28
N TYR A 24 13.27 -2.29 -0.13
CA TYR A 24 12.71 -1.42 0.90
C TYR A 24 11.55 -0.54 0.38
N ARG A 25 11.23 -0.60 -0.91
CA ARG A 25 10.17 0.22 -1.53
C ARG A 25 9.18 -0.63 -2.29
N TRP A 26 7.95 -0.64 -1.78
CA TRP A 26 6.90 -1.51 -2.27
C TRP A 26 5.73 -0.68 -2.80
N GLU A 27 5.11 -1.16 -3.86
CA GLU A 27 3.81 -0.70 -4.35
C GLU A 27 2.73 -1.63 -3.83
N VAL A 28 1.61 -1.05 -3.40
CA VAL A 28 0.43 -1.76 -2.95
C VAL A 28 -0.76 -1.27 -3.76
N LEU A 29 -1.54 -2.18 -4.32
CA LEU A 29 -2.83 -1.88 -4.94
C LEU A 29 -3.93 -2.38 -4.01
N ILE A 30 -4.90 -1.52 -3.72
CA ILE A 30 -6.01 -1.81 -2.80
C ILE A 30 -7.31 -1.65 -3.58
N ILE A 31 -8.14 -2.69 -3.55
CA ILE A 31 -9.49 -2.69 -4.11
C ILE A 31 -10.42 -2.13 -3.05
N GLY A 32 -11.25 -1.16 -3.44
CA GLY A 32 -12.23 -0.56 -2.57
C GLY A 32 -13.28 -1.59 -2.11
N PRO A 33 -13.53 -1.73 -0.80
CA PRO A 33 -14.51 -2.70 -0.30
C PRO A 33 -15.93 -2.41 -0.81
N PRO A 34 -16.74 -3.46 -1.05
CA PRO A 34 -18.16 -3.29 -1.39
C PRO A 34 -18.93 -2.61 -0.25
N ASP A 35 -20.03 -1.95 -0.60
CA ASP A 35 -20.90 -1.21 0.33
C ASP A 35 -20.17 -0.07 1.07
N THR A 36 -19.15 0.53 0.44
CA THR A 36 -18.42 1.69 0.96
C THR A 36 -18.30 2.79 -0.09
N LEU A 37 -17.88 3.99 0.33
CA LEU A 37 -17.56 5.10 -0.59
C LEU A 37 -16.45 4.78 -1.60
N TYR A 38 -15.71 3.69 -1.37
CA TYR A 38 -14.58 3.28 -2.19
C TYR A 38 -14.92 2.16 -3.16
N GLU A 39 -16.12 1.59 -3.08
CA GLU A 39 -16.53 0.43 -3.89
C GLU A 39 -16.24 0.63 -5.38
N GLY A 40 -15.65 -0.41 -6.01
CA GLY A 40 -15.22 -0.38 -7.42
C GLY A 40 -13.95 0.42 -7.69
N GLY A 41 -13.41 1.13 -6.69
CA GLY A 41 -12.15 1.87 -6.79
C GLY A 41 -10.91 0.99 -6.69
N VAL A 42 -9.81 1.45 -7.28
CA VAL A 42 -8.47 0.86 -7.10
C VAL A 42 -7.49 1.95 -6.67
N PHE A 43 -6.88 1.77 -5.51
CA PHE A 43 -6.05 2.77 -4.86
C PHE A 43 -4.62 2.27 -4.76
N LYS A 44 -3.70 3.01 -5.38
CA LYS A 44 -2.27 2.76 -5.32
C LYS A 44 -1.68 3.44 -4.10
N ALA A 45 -0.82 2.73 -3.37
CA ALA A 45 -0.04 3.27 -2.27
C ALA A 45 1.41 2.77 -2.33
N HIS A 46 2.33 3.55 -1.77
CA HIS A 46 3.71 3.14 -1.56
C HIS A 46 3.96 2.83 -0.09
N LEU A 47 4.64 1.72 0.17
CA LEU A 47 5.12 1.31 1.48
C LEU A 47 6.65 1.37 1.49
N THR A 48 7.21 2.23 2.35
CA THR A 48 8.65 2.43 2.47
C THR A 48 9.15 1.92 3.81
N PHE A 49 10.03 0.93 3.77
CA PHE A 49 10.63 0.33 4.95
C PHE A 49 11.91 1.08 5.36
N PRO A 50 12.10 1.38 6.65
CA PRO A 50 13.38 1.90 7.12
C PRO A 50 14.43 0.78 7.15
N LYS A 51 15.72 1.14 7.14
CA LYS A 51 16.84 0.18 7.12
C LYS A 51 16.94 -0.68 8.39
N ASP A 52 16.38 -0.20 9.49
CA ASP A 52 16.32 -0.88 10.79
C ASP A 52 14.97 -1.55 11.05
N TYR A 53 14.16 -1.79 10.01
CA TYR A 53 12.99 -2.66 10.12
C TYR A 53 13.43 -4.05 10.64
N PRO A 54 12.71 -4.67 11.61
CA PRO A 54 11.40 -4.31 12.12
C PRO A 54 11.37 -3.39 13.35
N LEU A 55 12.52 -2.86 13.82
CA LEU A 55 12.56 -1.98 15.01
C LEU A 55 11.76 -0.70 14.82
N ARG A 56 11.79 -0.13 13.60
CA ARG A 56 10.91 0.98 13.20
C ARG A 56 9.90 0.53 12.14
N PRO A 57 8.66 1.01 12.22
CA PRO A 57 7.61 0.63 11.28
C PRO A 57 7.85 1.21 9.89
N PRO A 58 7.29 0.60 8.83
CA PRO A 58 7.26 1.20 7.51
C PRO A 58 6.33 2.43 7.50
N LYS A 59 6.51 3.28 6.49
CA LYS A 59 5.60 4.40 6.20
C LYS A 59 4.77 4.07 4.97
N MET A 60 3.47 4.31 5.03
CA MET A 60 2.56 4.16 3.90
C MET A 60 2.13 5.53 3.38
N LYS A 61 2.04 5.68 2.06
CA LYS A 61 1.52 6.88 1.41
C LYS A 61 0.64 6.48 0.23
N PHE A 62 -0.61 6.96 0.21
CA PHE A 62 -1.46 6.85 -0.98
C PHE A 62 -0.90 7.71 -2.11
N ILE A 63 -0.83 7.12 -3.30
CA ILE A 63 -0.44 7.76 -4.56
C ILE A 63 -1.69 8.15 -5.34
N THR A 64 -2.69 7.27 -5.38
CA THR A 64 -4.03 7.64 -5.80
C THR A 64 -4.60 8.66 -4.81
N GLU A 65 -5.17 9.75 -5.31
CA GLU A 65 -5.89 10.69 -4.46
C GLU A 65 -7.11 10.00 -3.84
N ILE A 66 -7.20 10.06 -2.52
CA ILE A 66 -8.27 9.44 -1.76
C ILE A 66 -8.65 10.39 -0.63
N TRP A 67 -9.96 10.59 -0.46
CA TRP A 67 -10.48 11.18 0.76
C TRP A 67 -10.68 10.08 1.78
N HIS A 68 -10.05 10.18 2.94
CA HIS A 68 -10.31 9.32 4.09
C HIS A 68 -9.88 10.08 5.36
N PRO A 69 -10.62 10.06 6.48
CA PRO A 69 -10.28 10.85 7.67
C PRO A 69 -8.86 10.64 8.20
N ASN A 70 -8.35 9.40 8.07
CA ASN A 70 -7.00 9.02 8.49
C ASN A 70 -5.93 9.16 7.39
N VAL A 71 -6.29 9.66 6.21
CA VAL A 71 -5.35 9.92 5.11
C VAL A 71 -5.28 11.42 4.90
N ALA A 72 -4.13 12.00 5.22
CA ALA A 72 -3.88 13.40 4.95
C ALA A 72 -3.80 13.62 3.42
N GLY A 73 -4.86 14.16 2.83
CA GLY A 73 -4.86 14.69 1.47
C GLY A 73 -4.36 16.14 1.45
N LYS A 74 -3.74 16.56 0.34
CA LYS A 74 -3.75 17.99 0.00
C LYS A 74 -5.19 18.32 -0.36
N VAL A 75 -5.94 18.87 0.58
CA VAL A 75 -7.18 19.57 0.25
C VAL A 75 -6.78 20.69 -0.69
N ALA A 76 -7.18 20.60 -1.96
CA ALA A 76 -7.07 21.73 -2.88
C ALA A 76 -8.00 22.85 -2.42
#